data_AF-R2XPD4-F1
#
_entry.id   AF-R2XPD4-F1
#
_cell.length_a   1.000
_cell.length_b   1.000
_cell.length_c   1.000
_cell.angle_alpha   90.00
_cell.angle_beta   90.00
_cell.angle_gamma   90.00
#
_symmetry.space_group_name_H-M   'P 1'
#
loop_
_entity.id
_entity.type
_entity.pdbx_description
1 polymer ?
#
loop_
_entity_poly.entity_id
_entity_poly.type
_entity_poly.pdbx_seq_one_letter_code
_entity_poly.pdbx_strand_id
1 'polypeptide(L)'
;MEEYGLTRQKLFTLKRGTLEKRLRTYYYETKNEKATIEMLIALQVRDELTSEADNFSHMLRSVVSRIFLHRRTTKAMRRFYHYFTEYFSEKDWQSSVTKLFPVLTYNEETAEEFVSQTSGEDILRVAES
;
A
#
# COMPACT_ATOMS: atom_id res chain seq x y z
N MET A 1 17.48 0.11 10.06
CA MET A 1 17.27 1.32 9.22
C MET A 1 18.46 2.25 9.27
N GLU A 2 18.90 2.67 10.46
CA GLU A 2 20.03 3.61 10.60
C GLU A 2 21.37 3.05 10.09
N GLU A 3 21.62 1.77 10.35
CA GLU A 3 22.78 1.01 9.83
C GLU A 3 22.89 1.04 8.31
N TYR A 4 21.76 1.20 7.60
CA TYR A 4 21.69 1.29 6.15
C TYR A 4 21.78 2.73 5.64
N GLY A 5 22.01 3.69 6.54
CA GLY A 5 21.99 5.12 6.24
C GLY A 5 20.62 5.63 5.80
N LEU A 6 19.54 4.98 6.27
CA LEU A 6 18.13 5.34 6.00
C LEU A 6 17.50 5.95 7.25
N THR A 7 17.87 7.19 7.55
CA THR A 7 17.20 8.01 8.58
C THR A 7 16.13 8.88 7.94
N ARG A 8 15.17 9.38 8.72
CA ARG A 8 14.10 10.27 8.23
C ARG A 8 14.67 11.47 7.46
N GLN A 9 15.66 12.15 8.01
CA GLN A 9 16.33 13.28 7.34
C GLN A 9 17.02 12.86 6.03
N LYS A 10 17.62 11.67 5.97
CA LYS A 10 18.30 11.17 4.77
C LYS A 10 17.32 10.81 3.66
N LEU A 11 16.09 10.40 3.97
CA LEU A 11 15.04 10.18 2.97
C LEU A 11 14.69 11.47 2.19
N PHE A 12 14.84 12.64 2.83
CA PHE A 12 14.50 13.94 2.24
C PHE A 12 15.70 14.73 1.70
N THR A 13 16.93 14.28 1.96
CA THR A 13 18.15 15.01 1.52
C THR A 13 18.99 14.25 0.51
N LEU A 14 18.91 12.91 0.47
CA LEU A 14 19.70 12.11 -0.47
C LEU A 14 19.08 12.11 -1.87
N LYS A 15 19.95 11.97 -2.88
CA LYS A 15 19.57 11.81 -4.29
C LYS A 15 18.91 10.46 -4.57
N ARG A 16 18.06 10.40 -5.60
CA ARG A 16 17.32 9.20 -6.03
C ARG A 16 18.19 7.94 -6.10
N GLY A 17 19.28 7.96 -6.85
CA GLY A 17 20.13 6.79 -7.06
C GLY A 17 20.76 6.22 -5.79
N THR A 18 21.10 7.10 -4.82
CA THR A 18 21.64 6.65 -3.52
C THR A 18 20.55 5.99 -2.68
N LEU A 19 19.36 6.60 -2.65
CA LEU A 19 18.21 6.05 -1.94
C LEU A 19 17.78 4.71 -2.52
N GLU A 20 17.71 4.60 -3.84
CA GLU A 20 17.31 3.36 -4.51
C GLU A 20 18.25 2.21 -4.15
N LYS A 21 19.57 2.43 -4.21
CA LYS A 21 20.57 1.42 -3.81
C LYS A 21 20.40 1.02 -2.35
N ARG A 22 20.30 1.98 -1.43
CA ARG A 22 20.22 1.71 0.02
C ARG A 22 18.91 1.04 0.43
N LEU A 23 17.76 1.51 -0.07
CA LEU A 23 16.46 0.88 0.20
C LEU A 23 16.41 -0.54 -0.38
N ARG A 24 16.98 -0.77 -1.57
CA ARG A 24 17.07 -2.12 -2.15
C ARG A 24 17.87 -3.04 -1.24
N THR A 25 19.07 -2.65 -0.84
CA THR A 25 19.91 -3.43 0.08
C THR A 25 19.19 -3.71 1.39
N TYR A 26 18.62 -2.68 2.02
CA TYR A 26 17.83 -2.81 3.24
C TYR A 26 16.71 -3.85 3.11
N TYR A 27 15.91 -3.77 2.04
CA TYR A 27 14.81 -4.72 1.83
C TYR A 27 15.33 -6.16 1.66
N TYR A 28 16.37 -6.37 0.85
CA TYR A 28 16.86 -7.72 0.58
C TYR A 28 17.53 -8.37 1.79
N GLU A 29 18.17 -7.60 2.67
CA GLU A 29 18.81 -8.13 3.86
C GLU A 29 17.80 -8.34 5.01
N THR A 30 16.93 -7.37 5.26
CA THR A 30 16.03 -7.41 6.42
C THR A 30 14.68 -8.08 6.14
N LYS A 31 14.29 -8.17 4.86
CA LYS A 31 12.95 -8.56 4.41
C LYS A 31 11.81 -7.75 5.03
N ASN A 32 12.08 -6.55 5.56
CA ASN A 32 11.06 -5.77 6.24
C ASN A 32 10.13 -5.07 5.24
N GLU A 33 9.02 -5.73 4.86
CA GLU A 33 8.07 -5.19 3.89
C GLU A 33 7.40 -3.90 4.38
N LYS A 34 6.98 -3.86 5.65
CA LYS A 34 6.27 -2.71 6.23
C LYS A 34 7.11 -1.44 6.14
N ALA A 35 8.34 -1.49 6.66
CA ALA A 35 9.21 -0.32 6.65
C ALA A 35 9.58 0.11 5.22
N THR A 36 9.76 -0.86 4.32
CA THR A 36 10.05 -0.57 2.91
C THR A 36 8.89 0.19 2.25
N ILE A 37 7.65 -0.27 2.46
CA ILE A 37 6.44 0.42 1.96
C ILE A 37 6.33 1.83 2.54
N GLU A 38 6.46 1.99 3.86
CA GLU A 38 6.36 3.29 4.54
C GLU A 38 7.40 4.30 4.02
N MET A 39 8.64 3.84 3.79
CA MET A 39 9.69 4.69 3.21
C MET A 39 9.39 5.07 1.75
N LEU A 40 8.87 4.15 0.94
CA LEU A 40 8.53 4.44 -0.46
C LEU A 40 7.40 5.47 -0.57
N ILE A 41 6.39 5.40 0.32
CA ILE A 41 5.33 6.41 0.39
C ILE A 41 5.90 7.77 0.79
N ALA A 42 6.80 7.81 1.78
CA ALA A 42 7.46 9.06 2.16
C ALA A 42 8.22 9.70 0.99
N LEU A 43 8.79 8.89 0.10
CA LEU A 43 9.49 9.37 -1.10
C LEU A 43 8.53 9.82 -2.20
N GLN A 44 7.35 9.20 -2.34
CA GLN A 44 6.30 9.72 -3.22
C GLN A 44 5.78 11.07 -2.72
N VAL A 45 5.52 11.20 -1.41
CA VAL A 45 5.12 12.48 -0.80
C VAL A 45 6.19 13.55 -1.01
N ARG A 46 7.48 13.18 -0.91
CA ARG A 46 8.58 14.10 -1.25
C ARG A 46 8.52 14.56 -2.70
N ASP A 47 8.29 13.65 -3.63
CA ASP A 47 8.16 13.94 -5.08
C ASP A 47 7.04 14.96 -5.34
N GLU A 48 5.88 14.75 -4.72
CA GLU A 48 4.72 15.65 -4.87
C GLU A 48 4.94 17.03 -4.24
N LEU A 49 5.65 17.08 -3.11
CA LEU A 49 5.89 18.34 -2.39
C LEU A 49 7.05 19.15 -2.97
N THR A 50 7.92 18.51 -3.76
CA THR A 50 9.15 19.14 -4.22
C THR A 50 9.22 19.11 -5.73
N SER A 51 9.27 20.27 -6.38
CA SER A 51 9.55 20.39 -7.81
C SER A 51 11.04 20.11 -8.13
N GLU A 52 11.63 19.11 -7.47
CA GLU A 52 13.03 18.73 -7.60
C GLU A 52 13.30 18.11 -8.98
N ALA A 53 14.51 18.31 -9.51
CA ALA A 53 14.95 17.70 -10.76
C ALA A 53 15.04 16.17 -10.68
N ASP A 54 15.26 15.64 -9.47
CA ASP A 54 15.27 14.21 -9.20
C ASP A 54 13.82 13.73 -8.99
N ASN A 55 13.14 13.33 -10.07
CA ASN A 55 11.86 12.62 -10.00
C ASN A 55 12.04 11.35 -9.12
N PHE A 56 11.09 11.02 -8.23
CA PHE A 56 11.07 9.80 -7.40
C PHE A 56 9.97 8.80 -7.79
N SER A 57 9.20 9.10 -8.83
CA SER A 57 8.15 8.25 -9.35
C SER A 57 8.67 6.84 -9.70
N HIS A 58 7.88 5.83 -9.34
CA HIS A 58 8.14 4.39 -9.56
C HIS A 58 9.47 3.84 -9.01
N MET A 59 10.06 4.51 -8.01
CA MET A 59 11.24 4.01 -7.30
C MET A 59 11.05 2.57 -6.81
N LEU A 60 12.03 1.70 -7.10
CA LEU A 60 12.03 0.29 -6.68
C LEU A 60 10.78 -0.50 -7.13
N ARG A 61 10.26 -0.22 -8.33
CA ARG A 61 9.10 -0.91 -8.91
C ARG A 61 9.13 -2.43 -8.73
N SER A 62 10.25 -3.08 -9.07
CA SER A 62 10.39 -4.54 -8.94
C SER A 62 10.34 -5.06 -7.50
N VAL A 63 10.76 -4.26 -6.51
CA VAL A 63 10.63 -4.61 -5.09
C VAL A 63 9.18 -4.49 -4.66
N VAL A 64 8.49 -3.42 -5.05
CA VAL A 64 7.06 -3.24 -4.78
C VAL A 64 6.26 -4.39 -5.38
N SER A 65 6.45 -4.72 -6.66
CA SER A 65 5.76 -5.83 -7.31
C SER A 65 5.99 -7.15 -6.55
N ARG A 66 7.23 -7.41 -6.12
CA ARG A 66 7.55 -8.60 -5.30
C ARG A 66 6.81 -8.61 -3.98
N ILE A 67 6.74 -7.48 -3.28
CA ILE A 67 6.06 -7.39 -1.97
C ILE A 67 4.57 -7.68 -2.15
N PHE A 68 3.90 -7.01 -3.09
CA PHE A 68 2.45 -7.16 -3.28
C PHE A 68 2.05 -8.50 -3.90
N LEU A 69 2.79 -9.02 -4.88
CA LEU A 69 2.43 -10.27 -5.56
C LEU A 69 2.91 -11.52 -4.82
N HIS A 70 4.09 -11.51 -4.19
CA HIS A 70 4.73 -12.75 -3.71
C HIS A 70 4.91 -12.86 -2.20
N ARG A 71 4.73 -11.79 -1.41
CA ARG A 71 4.84 -11.84 0.06
C ARG A 71 3.50 -12.03 0.75
N ARG A 72 3.50 -12.43 2.02
CA ARG A 72 2.27 -12.52 2.81
C ARG A 72 1.63 -11.14 2.94
N THR A 73 0.32 -11.09 2.93
CA THR A 73 -0.42 -9.84 3.08
C THR A 73 -0.23 -9.28 4.48
N THR A 74 -0.03 -7.96 4.56
CA THR A 74 0.15 -7.25 5.84
C THR A 74 -0.81 -6.08 5.94
N LYS A 75 -1.06 -5.59 7.17
CA LYS A 75 -1.89 -4.41 7.40
C LYS A 75 -1.35 -3.17 6.67
N ALA A 76 -0.03 -3.02 6.58
CA ALA A 76 0.59 -1.91 5.87
C ALA A 76 0.29 -1.96 4.36
N MET A 77 0.37 -3.15 3.75
CA MET A 77 0.02 -3.31 2.34
C MET A 77 -1.44 -2.92 2.07
N ARG A 78 -2.39 -3.42 2.87
CA ARG A 78 -3.81 -3.05 2.74
C ARG A 78 -4.07 -1.57 2.94
N ARG A 79 -3.35 -0.93 3.87
CA ARG A 79 -3.52 0.51 4.14
C ARG A 79 -3.03 1.39 3.00
N PHE A 80 -1.98 0.95 2.29
CA PHE A 80 -1.23 1.83 1.40
C PHE A 80 -1.21 1.38 -0.07
N TYR A 81 -1.91 0.30 -0.42
CA TYR A 81 -1.89 -0.26 -1.78
C TYR A 81 -2.17 0.76 -2.89
N HIS A 82 -3.13 1.67 -2.67
CA HIS A 82 -3.58 2.65 -3.67
C HIS A 82 -2.44 3.55 -4.20
N TYR A 83 -1.45 3.88 -3.35
CA TYR A 83 -0.26 4.67 -3.72
C TYR A 83 0.68 3.95 -4.70
N PHE A 84 0.46 2.67 -4.95
CA PHE A 84 1.31 1.87 -5.83
C PHE A 84 0.58 1.42 -7.11
N THR A 85 -0.62 1.92 -7.40
CA THR A 85 -1.43 1.50 -8.57
C THR A 85 -0.60 1.52 -9.86
N GLU A 86 0.12 2.62 -10.11
CA GLU A 86 0.93 2.81 -11.31
C GLU A 86 2.23 1.96 -11.34
N TYR A 87 2.53 1.22 -10.27
CA TYR A 87 3.68 0.31 -10.22
C TYR A 87 3.38 -1.03 -10.89
N PHE A 88 2.13 -1.30 -11.23
CA PHE A 88 1.69 -2.59 -11.74
C PHE A 88 1.21 -2.48 -13.18
N SER A 89 1.19 -3.62 -13.88
CA SER A 89 0.29 -3.78 -15.02
C SER A 89 -1.15 -3.93 -14.50
N GLU A 90 -2.15 -3.71 -15.35
CA GLU A 90 -3.56 -3.90 -14.97
C GLU A 90 -3.82 -5.30 -14.38
N LYS A 91 -3.27 -6.34 -15.02
CA LYS A 91 -3.38 -7.74 -14.58
C LYS A 91 -2.73 -7.96 -13.20
N ASP A 92 -1.53 -7.42 -13.00
CA ASP A 92 -0.81 -7.57 -11.73
C ASP A 92 -1.48 -6.76 -10.61
N TRP A 93 -2.08 -5.62 -10.96
CA TRP A 93 -2.83 -4.80 -10.03
C TRP A 93 -4.07 -5.54 -9.52
N GLN A 94 -4.89 -6.07 -10.43
CA GLN A 94 -6.05 -6.88 -10.08
C GLN A 94 -5.66 -8.06 -9.19
N SER A 95 -4.59 -8.79 -9.57
CA SER A 95 -4.06 -9.91 -8.77
C SER A 95 -3.63 -9.47 -7.37
N SER A 96 -3.02 -8.29 -7.24
CA SER A 96 -2.61 -7.72 -5.95
C SER A 96 -3.82 -7.35 -5.10
N VAL A 97 -4.85 -6.73 -5.68
CA VAL A 97 -6.08 -6.32 -4.97
C VAL A 97 -6.85 -7.54 -4.47
N THR A 98 -7.11 -8.54 -5.32
CA THR A 98 -7.79 -9.79 -4.94
C THR A 98 -7.08 -10.49 -3.78
N LYS A 99 -5.75 -10.53 -3.83
CA LYS A 99 -4.94 -11.12 -2.77
C LYS A 99 -5.03 -10.31 -1.46
N LEU A 100 -5.04 -8.99 -1.53
CA LEU A 100 -5.11 -8.12 -0.35
C LEU A 100 -6.47 -8.18 0.35
N PHE A 101 -7.55 -8.33 -0.43
CA PHE A 101 -8.93 -8.25 0.03
C PHE A 101 -9.79 -9.42 -0.48
N PRO A 102 -9.52 -10.65 -0.02
CA PRO A 102 -10.23 -11.84 -0.51
C PRO A 102 -11.74 -11.84 -0.18
N VAL A 103 -12.19 -11.06 0.81
CA VAL A 103 -13.61 -10.94 1.19
C VAL A 103 -14.36 -9.91 0.32
N LEU A 104 -13.68 -8.90 -0.23
CA LEU A 104 -14.31 -7.94 -1.16
C LEU A 104 -14.50 -8.53 -2.57
N THR A 105 -13.89 -9.68 -2.84
CA THR A 105 -14.11 -10.49 -4.05
C THR A 105 -15.17 -11.57 -3.86
N TYR A 106 -15.80 -11.64 -2.68
CA TYR A 106 -16.92 -12.54 -2.40
C TYR A 106 -18.22 -11.72 -2.45
N ASN A 107 -18.94 -11.89 -3.57
CA ASN A 107 -20.40 -11.82 -3.73
C ASN A 107 -21.04 -10.47 -4.12
N GLU A 108 -21.34 -10.34 -5.42
CA GLU A 108 -22.50 -9.59 -5.90
C GLU A 108 -23.83 -10.16 -5.33
N GLU A 109 -23.85 -11.41 -4.86
CA GLU A 109 -25.03 -12.07 -4.29
C GLU A 109 -25.40 -11.64 -2.85
N THR A 110 -24.46 -11.15 -2.02
CA THR A 110 -24.76 -10.83 -0.60
C THR A 110 -25.17 -9.38 -0.34
N ALA A 111 -25.10 -8.51 -1.35
CA ALA A 111 -25.64 -7.16 -1.23
C ALA A 111 -27.17 -7.20 -0.99
N GLU A 112 -27.87 -8.17 -1.60
CA GLU A 112 -29.31 -8.37 -1.41
C GLU A 112 -29.64 -8.90 0.00
N GLU A 113 -28.81 -9.78 0.57
CA GLU A 113 -29.01 -10.30 1.93
C GLU A 113 -28.84 -9.20 3.00
N PHE A 114 -27.88 -8.29 2.83
CA PHE A 114 -27.65 -7.20 3.79
C PHE A 114 -28.73 -6.11 3.73
N VAL A 115 -29.32 -5.85 2.55
CA VAL A 115 -30.44 -4.92 2.38
C VAL A 115 -31.76 -5.53 2.91
N SER A 116 -31.93 -6.84 2.80
CA SER A 116 -33.10 -7.55 3.37
C SER A 116 -33.10 -7.56 4.90
N GLN A 117 -31.93 -7.60 5.55
CA GLN A 117 -31.82 -7.64 7.01
C GLN A 117 -31.91 -6.28 7.69
N THR A 118 -31.76 -5.17 6.95
CA THR A 118 -31.72 -3.82 7.51
C THR A 118 -32.98 -2.98 7.23
N SER A 119 -33.93 -3.51 6.45
CA SER A 119 -35.12 -2.75 6.02
C SER A 119 -36.44 -3.12 6.73
N GLY A 120 -36.44 -4.00 7.72
CA GLY A 120 -37.65 -4.25 8.51
C GLY A 120 -37.40 -5.00 9.80
N GLU A 121 -37.27 -4.26 10.92
CA GLU A 121 -37.98 -4.52 12.20
C GLU A 121 -37.50 -3.69 13.40
N ASP A 122 -36.41 -2.89 13.31
CA ASP A 122 -35.88 -2.22 14.51
C ASP A 122 -36.14 -0.71 14.66
N ILE A 123 -36.79 -0.04 13.69
CA ILE A 123 -37.02 1.43 13.79
C ILE A 123 -38.34 1.79 14.49
N LEU A 124 -39.18 0.83 14.89
CA LEU A 124 -40.51 1.10 15.49
C LEU A 124 -40.63 0.82 16.99
N ARG A 125 -39.60 0.30 17.68
CA ARG A 125 -39.70 0.00 19.14
C ARG A 125 -39.18 1.10 20.07
N VAL A 126 -38.77 2.26 19.55
CA VAL A 126 -38.29 3.40 20.36
C VAL A 126 -39.33 4.53 20.47
N ALA A 127 -40.49 4.43 19.80
CA ALA A 127 -41.53 5.46 19.85
C ALA A 127 -42.67 5.17 20.85
N GLU A 128 -42.62 4.06 21.60
CA GLU A 128 -43.61 3.72 22.63
C GLU A 128 -42.93 3.30 23.95
N SER A 129 -42.30 4.26 24.64
CA SER A 129 -41.96 4.16 26.07
C SER A 129 -41.95 5.54 26.72
#